data_AF-A0A518DFU7-F1
#
_entry.id   AF-A0A518DFU7-F1
#
_cell.length_a   1.000
_cell.length_b   1.000
_cell.length_c   1.000
_cell.angle_alpha   90.00
_cell.angle_beta   90.00
_cell.angle_gamma   90.00
#
_symmetry.space_group_name_H-M   'P 1'
#
loop_
_entity.id
_entity.type
_entity.pdbx_description
1 polymer ?
#
loop_
_entity_poly.entity_id
_entity_poly.type
_entity_poly.pdbx_seq_one_letter_code
_entity_poly.pdbx_strand_id
1 'polypeptide(L)'
;MSRLLIFPLLIALAAVAPRPALGQPGGGSPNVDAASDASRNVVLESDRWRQARRQLDEWLSVQQLYTQDEVTRMRQELSARIAKMSAGELMTLLEDMEGRIAALASPEAAQARMWLNQFLPTQSQASQDRLRAKRPDVLNMTGSQIRMELDRFQQRRVANQQSQAAFDRARQTQNQSIQSMRADQNQAQADMRDARSRAAQQQNQRLQDAQLRGPYAPANQMRSPWGGGLDGRPLYTVGPWGAPIHFNPLYGGW
;
A
#
# COMPACT_ATOMS: atom_id res chain seq x y z
N MET A 1 12.18 5.85 3.80
CA MET A 1 12.60 4.44 3.62
C MET A 1 11.44 3.65 3.02
N SER A 2 11.38 3.58 1.69
CA SER A 2 10.31 2.86 0.97
C SER A 2 10.67 1.39 0.87
N ARG A 3 10.09 0.56 1.75
CA ARG A 3 10.16 -0.90 1.60
C ARG A 3 9.22 -1.30 0.46
N LEU A 4 9.81 -1.54 -0.71
CA LEU A 4 9.20 -2.27 -1.82
C LEU A 4 8.87 -3.69 -1.35
N LEU A 5 7.67 -3.88 -0.81
CA LEU A 5 7.10 -5.20 -0.60
C LEU A 5 6.68 -5.75 -1.97
N ILE A 6 7.64 -6.37 -2.65
CA ILE A 6 7.40 -7.25 -3.79
C ILE A 6 6.81 -8.54 -3.20
N PHE A 7 5.48 -8.62 -3.15
CA PHE A 7 4.82 -9.88 -2.81
C PHE A 7 4.77 -10.77 -4.06
N PRO A 8 5.24 -12.03 -3.96
CA PRO A 8 5.19 -12.97 -5.07
C PRO A 8 3.72 -13.29 -5.35
N LEU A 9 3.30 -12.99 -6.57
CA LEU A 9 2.05 -13.51 -7.13
C LEU A 9 2.24 -15.03 -7.26
N LEU A 10 1.61 -15.78 -6.37
CA LEU A 10 1.48 -17.23 -6.46
C LEU A 10 0.69 -17.56 -7.72
N ILE A 11 1.42 -17.79 -8.82
CA ILE A 11 0.88 -18.37 -10.05
C ILE A 11 0.57 -19.82 -9.72
N ALA A 12 -0.70 -20.11 -9.47
CA ALA A 12 -1.21 -21.47 -9.43
C ALA A 12 -1.08 -22.05 -10.85
N LEU A 13 -0.01 -22.82 -11.06
CA LEU A 13 0.24 -23.58 -12.27
C LEU A 13 -0.81 -24.69 -12.34
N ALA A 14 -1.92 -24.43 -13.05
CA ALA A 14 -2.87 -25.48 -13.39
C ALA A 14 -2.18 -26.45 -14.35
N ALA A 15 -1.88 -27.66 -13.86
CA ALA A 15 -1.36 -28.74 -14.65
C ALA A 15 -2.38 -29.07 -15.77
N VAL A 16 -2.09 -28.62 -16.99
CA VAL A 16 -2.76 -29.08 -18.20
C VAL A 16 -2.37 -30.54 -18.38
N ALA A 17 -3.32 -31.44 -18.17
CA ALA A 17 -3.14 -32.85 -18.47
C ALA A 17 -2.87 -33.01 -19.99
N PRO A 18 -1.84 -33.77 -20.40
CA PRO A 18 -1.56 -34.03 -21.80
C PRO A 18 -2.73 -34.83 -22.39
N ARG A 19 -3.46 -34.21 -23.32
CA ARG A 19 -4.51 -34.86 -24.09
C ARG A 19 -3.84 -35.90 -25.02
N PRO A 20 -4.26 -37.18 -25.00
CA PRO A 20 -3.70 -38.19 -25.89
C PRO A 20 -4.01 -37.82 -27.33
N ALA A 21 -2.96 -37.70 -28.14
CA ALA A 21 -3.05 -37.51 -29.59
C ALA A 21 -3.50 -38.83 -30.23
N LEU A 22 -4.80 -38.99 -30.43
CA LEU A 22 -5.34 -39.97 -31.37
C LEU A 22 -5.26 -39.36 -32.76
N GLY A 23 -4.30 -39.84 -33.54
CA GLY A 23 -4.20 -39.52 -34.96
C GLY A 23 -5.39 -40.09 -35.72
N GLN A 24 -5.98 -39.26 -36.58
CA GLN A 24 -6.83 -39.74 -37.66
C GLN A 24 -6.60 -38.88 -38.90
N PRO A 25 -6.08 -39.44 -40.01
CA PRO A 25 -5.96 -38.74 -41.27
C PRO A 25 -7.23 -38.92 -42.11
N GLY A 26 -7.65 -37.84 -42.78
CA GLY A 26 -8.24 -37.87 -44.11
C GLY A 26 -9.71 -38.31 -44.26
N GLY A 27 -10.58 -37.34 -44.54
CA GLY A 27 -11.94 -37.59 -45.02
C GLY A 27 -12.88 -36.41 -44.79
N GLY A 28 -12.55 -35.23 -45.34
CA GLY A 28 -13.42 -34.06 -45.26
C GLY A 28 -14.72 -34.32 -46.04
N SER A 29 -15.79 -34.64 -45.32
CA SER A 29 -17.15 -34.68 -45.86
C SER A 29 -17.69 -33.25 -45.94
N PRO A 30 -17.86 -32.65 -47.14
CA PRO A 30 -18.23 -31.24 -47.31
C PRO A 30 -19.63 -30.87 -46.80
N ASN A 31 -20.42 -31.83 -46.32
CA ASN A 31 -21.79 -31.61 -45.88
C ASN A 31 -21.92 -31.32 -44.36
N VAL A 32 -20.92 -31.66 -43.56
CA VAL A 32 -20.94 -31.39 -42.10
C VAL A 32 -20.66 -29.91 -41.81
N ASP A 33 -19.82 -29.28 -42.62
CA ASP A 33 -19.42 -27.88 -42.44
C ASP A 33 -20.59 -26.91 -42.73
N ALA A 34 -21.36 -27.16 -43.80
CA ALA A 34 -22.49 -26.30 -44.17
C ALA A 34 -23.63 -26.29 -43.12
N ALA A 35 -23.95 -27.44 -42.53
CA ALA A 35 -24.95 -27.52 -41.47
C ALA A 35 -24.47 -26.84 -40.18
N SER A 36 -23.19 -26.98 -39.85
CA SER A 36 -22.55 -26.30 -38.71
C SER A 36 -22.58 -24.78 -38.88
N ASP A 37 -22.30 -24.28 -40.09
CA ASP A 37 -22.34 -22.85 -40.41
C ASP A 37 -23.75 -22.27 -40.29
N ALA A 38 -24.79 -23.01 -40.73
CA ALA A 38 -26.17 -22.57 -40.58
C ALA A 38 -26.58 -22.43 -39.10
N SER A 39 -26.28 -23.41 -38.25
CA SER A 39 -26.55 -23.32 -36.81
C SER A 39 -25.79 -22.18 -36.13
N ARG A 40 -24.56 -21.92 -36.56
CA ARG A 40 -23.75 -20.81 -36.07
C ARG A 40 -24.37 -19.45 -36.42
N ASN A 41 -24.85 -19.27 -37.65
CA ASN A 41 -25.48 -18.03 -38.07
C ASN A 41 -26.75 -17.73 -37.25
N VAL A 42 -27.56 -18.75 -36.92
CA VAL A 42 -28.72 -18.58 -36.03
C VAL A 42 -28.33 -17.97 -34.68
N VAL A 43 -27.22 -18.43 -34.07
CA VAL A 43 -26.74 -17.87 -32.79
C VAL A 43 -26.26 -16.42 -32.96
N LEU A 44 -25.50 -16.12 -34.02
CA LEU A 44 -24.96 -14.78 -34.29
C LEU A 44 -26.04 -13.75 -34.66
N GLU A 45 -27.13 -14.19 -35.28
CA GLU A 45 -28.25 -13.32 -35.66
C GLU A 45 -29.27 -13.12 -34.53
N SER A 46 -29.20 -13.95 -33.48
CA SER A 46 -30.09 -13.87 -32.32
C SER A 46 -30.09 -12.50 -31.65
N ASP A 47 -31.24 -12.08 -31.11
CA ASP A 47 -31.36 -10.83 -30.36
C ASP A 47 -30.46 -10.81 -29.13
N ARG A 48 -30.32 -11.96 -28.46
CA ARG A 48 -29.47 -12.17 -27.28
C ARG A 48 -28.01 -11.85 -27.59
N TRP A 49 -27.48 -12.36 -28.71
CA TRP A 49 -26.13 -12.05 -29.17
C TRP A 49 -25.95 -10.56 -29.47
N ARG A 50 -26.87 -9.96 -30.24
CA ARG A 50 -26.83 -8.53 -30.57
C ARG A 50 -26.88 -7.64 -29.33
N GLN A 51 -27.67 -8.02 -28.32
CA GLN A 51 -27.74 -7.31 -27.04
C GLN A 51 -26.43 -7.42 -26.25
N ALA A 52 -25.92 -8.64 -26.04
CA ALA A 52 -24.67 -8.86 -25.32
C ALA A 52 -23.50 -8.11 -25.99
N ARG A 53 -23.45 -8.13 -27.33
CA ARG A 53 -22.42 -7.40 -28.09
C ARG A 53 -22.52 -5.89 -27.89
N ARG A 54 -23.71 -5.30 -28.00
CA ARG A 54 -23.92 -3.87 -27.75
C ARG A 54 -23.53 -3.46 -26.34
N GLN A 55 -23.93 -4.23 -25.33
CA GLN A 55 -23.60 -3.93 -23.94
C GLN A 55 -22.09 -4.03 -23.67
N LEU A 56 -21.41 -5.01 -24.28
CA LEU A 56 -19.96 -5.10 -24.22
C LEU A 56 -19.30 -3.88 -24.88
N ASP A 57 -19.76 -3.47 -26.05
CA ASP A 57 -19.22 -2.32 -26.78
C ASP A 57 -19.47 -0.99 -26.05
N GLU A 58 -20.65 -0.82 -25.47
CA GLU A 58 -20.98 0.30 -24.59
C GLU A 58 -20.06 0.32 -23.37
N TRP A 59 -19.90 -0.82 -22.69
CA TRP A 59 -19.00 -0.92 -21.55
C TRP A 59 -17.56 -0.57 -21.94
N LEU A 60 -17.05 -1.08 -23.06
CA LEU A 60 -15.70 -0.78 -23.56
C LEU A 60 -15.52 0.71 -23.89
N SER A 61 -16.57 1.39 -24.39
CA SER A 61 -16.50 2.81 -24.77
C SER A 61 -16.29 3.75 -23.59
N VAL A 62 -16.76 3.38 -22.40
CA VAL A 62 -16.65 4.22 -21.19
C VAL A 62 -15.40 3.91 -20.36
N GLN A 63 -14.58 2.92 -20.76
CA GLN A 63 -13.39 2.55 -19.99
C GLN A 63 -12.24 3.53 -20.23
N GLN A 64 -11.79 4.21 -19.16
CA GLN A 64 -10.55 5.01 -19.19
C GLN A 64 -9.28 4.16 -18.99
N LEU A 65 -9.45 2.93 -18.51
CA LEU A 65 -8.33 2.03 -18.25
C LEU A 65 -7.72 1.48 -19.54
N TYR A 66 -8.47 1.40 -20.62
CA TYR A 66 -8.01 0.88 -21.90
C TYR A 66 -7.84 2.02 -22.89
N THR A 67 -6.76 1.98 -23.65
CA THR A 67 -6.57 2.85 -24.82
C THR A 67 -7.49 2.41 -25.96
N GLN A 68 -7.76 3.30 -26.91
CA GLN A 68 -8.60 2.97 -28.08
C GLN A 68 -7.98 1.86 -28.94
N ASP A 69 -6.65 1.79 -29.01
CA ASP A 69 -5.92 0.73 -29.71
C ASP A 69 -6.09 -0.62 -29.01
N GLU A 70 -6.02 -0.64 -27.68
CA GLU A 70 -6.28 -1.84 -26.88
C GLU A 70 -7.74 -2.32 -27.07
N VAL A 71 -8.71 -1.39 -27.07
CA VAL A 71 -10.13 -1.72 -27.33
C VAL A 71 -10.31 -2.30 -28.74
N THR A 72 -9.65 -1.72 -29.74
CA THR A 72 -9.68 -2.23 -31.12
C THR A 72 -9.08 -3.63 -31.21
N ARG A 73 -7.95 -3.87 -30.57
CA ARG A 73 -7.31 -5.19 -30.50
C ARG A 73 -8.21 -6.22 -29.82
N MET A 74 -8.84 -5.86 -28.71
CA MET A 74 -9.79 -6.71 -28.00
C MET A 74 -10.97 -7.12 -28.91
N ARG A 75 -11.52 -6.17 -29.68
CA ARG A 75 -12.59 -6.46 -30.65
C ARG A 75 -12.15 -7.41 -31.76
N GLN A 76 -10.95 -7.19 -32.30
CA GLN A 76 -10.37 -8.03 -33.36
C GLN A 76 -10.11 -9.45 -32.85
N GLU A 77 -9.53 -9.58 -31.66
CA GLU A 77 -9.27 -10.89 -31.05
C GLU A 77 -10.57 -11.65 -30.78
N LEU A 78 -11.58 -10.99 -30.22
CA LEU A 78 -12.88 -11.59 -30.01
C LEU A 78 -13.52 -12.04 -31.34
N SER A 79 -13.47 -11.19 -32.37
CA SER A 79 -13.98 -11.53 -33.71
C SER A 79 -13.24 -12.73 -34.33
N ALA A 80 -11.91 -12.79 -34.20
CA ALA A 80 -11.10 -13.89 -34.70
C ALA A 80 -11.38 -15.21 -33.96
N ARG A 81 -11.71 -15.15 -32.66
CA ARG A 81 -12.14 -16.33 -31.88
C ARG A 81 -13.52 -16.80 -32.32
N ILE A 82 -14.50 -15.89 -32.42
CA ILE A 82 -15.86 -16.16 -32.92
C ILE A 82 -15.84 -16.81 -34.30
N ALA A 83 -14.91 -16.39 -35.17
CA ALA A 83 -14.75 -16.94 -36.51
C ALA A 83 -14.43 -18.45 -36.54
N LYS A 84 -13.82 -18.97 -35.47
CA LYS A 84 -13.34 -20.35 -35.35
C LYS A 84 -14.22 -21.22 -34.46
N MET A 85 -15.21 -20.65 -33.79
CA MET A 85 -16.08 -21.35 -32.83
C MET A 85 -17.25 -22.02 -33.54
N SER A 86 -17.59 -23.23 -33.08
CA SER A 86 -18.82 -23.93 -33.42
C SER A 86 -20.05 -23.26 -32.78
N ALA A 87 -21.26 -23.62 -33.23
CA ALA A 87 -22.50 -23.10 -32.67
C ALA A 87 -22.63 -23.35 -31.14
N GLY A 88 -22.24 -24.54 -30.67
CA GLY A 88 -22.27 -24.86 -29.24
C GLY A 88 -21.30 -24.01 -28.42
N GLU A 89 -20.07 -23.82 -28.91
CA GLU A 89 -19.08 -22.95 -28.26
C GLU A 89 -19.54 -21.49 -28.24
N LEU A 90 -20.24 -21.02 -29.28
CA LEU A 90 -20.81 -19.67 -29.31
C LEU A 90 -21.92 -19.49 -28.28
N MET A 91 -22.75 -20.51 -28.04
CA MET A 91 -23.76 -20.45 -26.97
C MET A 91 -23.11 -20.35 -25.60
N THR A 92 -22.07 -21.15 -25.33
CA THR A 92 -21.31 -21.05 -24.08
C THR A 92 -20.63 -19.69 -23.95
N LEU A 93 -20.00 -19.18 -25.03
CA LEU A 93 -19.41 -17.84 -25.04
C LEU A 93 -20.44 -16.76 -24.74
N LEU A 94 -21.66 -16.88 -25.29
CA LEU A 94 -22.74 -15.91 -25.07
C LEU A 94 -23.17 -15.88 -23.59
N GLU A 95 -23.37 -17.04 -22.97
CA GLU A 95 -23.64 -17.15 -21.53
C GLU A 95 -22.53 -16.52 -20.69
N ASP A 96 -21.28 -16.81 -21.06
CA ASP A 96 -20.10 -16.26 -20.41
C ASP A 96 -20.04 -14.73 -20.56
N MET A 97 -20.31 -14.20 -21.75
CA MET A 97 -20.34 -12.76 -22.04
C MET A 97 -21.40 -12.05 -21.20
N GLU A 98 -22.60 -12.60 -21.11
CA GLU A 98 -23.67 -12.05 -20.27
C GLU A 98 -23.28 -12.06 -18.79
N GLY A 99 -22.70 -13.16 -18.31
CA GLY A 99 -22.19 -13.24 -16.95
C GLY A 99 -21.11 -12.19 -16.65
N ARG A 100 -20.20 -11.94 -17.60
CA ARG A 100 -19.17 -10.90 -17.51
C ARG A 100 -19.79 -9.50 -17.51
N ILE A 101 -20.70 -9.21 -18.43
CA ILE A 101 -21.38 -7.92 -18.51
C ILE A 101 -22.15 -7.64 -17.22
N ALA A 102 -22.88 -8.62 -16.69
CA ALA A 102 -23.59 -8.49 -15.42
C ALA A 102 -22.62 -8.19 -14.25
N ALA A 103 -21.45 -8.83 -14.21
CA ALA A 103 -20.42 -8.53 -13.20
C ALA A 103 -19.82 -7.13 -13.38
N LEU A 104 -19.63 -6.68 -14.62
CA LEU A 104 -19.06 -5.37 -14.95
C LEU A 104 -20.05 -4.20 -14.80
N ALA A 105 -21.35 -4.49 -14.88
CA ALA A 105 -22.45 -3.56 -14.64
C ALA A 105 -22.81 -3.47 -13.15
N SER A 106 -22.18 -4.27 -12.28
CA SER A 106 -22.46 -4.26 -10.86
C SER A 106 -22.08 -2.91 -10.20
N PRO A 107 -22.74 -2.54 -9.09
CA PRO A 107 -22.40 -1.31 -8.37
C PRO A 107 -20.95 -1.32 -7.86
N GLU A 108 -20.41 -2.49 -7.52
CA GLU A 108 -19.01 -2.66 -7.10
C GLU A 108 -18.05 -2.31 -8.26
N ALA A 109 -18.34 -2.78 -9.47
CA ALA A 109 -17.55 -2.44 -10.66
C ALA A 109 -17.65 -0.94 -11.00
N ALA A 110 -18.82 -0.32 -10.81
CA ALA A 110 -18.97 1.13 -10.96
C ALA A 110 -18.13 1.92 -9.94
N GLN A 111 -18.16 1.53 -8.66
CA GLN A 111 -17.34 2.14 -7.61
C GLN A 111 -15.84 1.96 -7.86
N ALA A 112 -15.43 0.79 -8.34
CA ALA A 112 -14.04 0.53 -8.69
C ALA A 112 -13.55 1.44 -9.82
N ARG A 113 -14.36 1.62 -10.88
CA ARG A 113 -14.08 2.57 -11.97
C ARG A 113 -13.98 4.00 -11.47
N MET A 114 -14.93 4.44 -10.65
CA MET A 114 -14.90 5.79 -10.07
C MET A 114 -13.64 6.04 -9.24
N TRP A 115 -13.26 5.07 -8.39
CA TRP A 115 -12.04 5.19 -7.60
C TRP A 115 -10.79 5.23 -8.48
N LEU A 116 -10.71 4.41 -9.53
CA LEU A 116 -9.60 4.44 -10.48
C LEU A 116 -9.50 5.79 -11.19
N ASN A 117 -10.62 6.36 -11.61
CA ASN A 117 -10.65 7.69 -12.25
C ASN A 117 -10.16 8.81 -11.32
N GLN A 118 -10.46 8.72 -10.02
CA GLN A 118 -9.96 9.68 -9.03
C GLN A 118 -8.48 9.46 -8.69
N PHE A 119 -8.05 8.20 -8.66
CA PHE A 119 -6.71 7.84 -8.20
C PHE A 119 -5.64 7.96 -9.28
N LEU A 120 -5.93 7.54 -10.53
CA LEU A 120 -4.94 7.50 -11.61
C LEU A 120 -4.25 8.85 -11.90
N PRO A 121 -4.96 10.01 -11.94
CA PRO A 121 -4.32 11.30 -12.20
C PRO A 121 -3.32 11.71 -11.10
N THR A 122 -3.47 11.19 -9.88
CA THR A 122 -2.55 11.49 -8.77
C THR A 122 -1.27 10.65 -8.81
N GLN A 123 -1.25 9.60 -9.64
CA GLN A 123 -0.12 8.68 -9.76
C GLN A 123 0.85 9.13 -10.85
N SER A 124 2.15 8.92 -10.62
CA SER A 124 3.16 9.09 -11.66
C SER A 124 2.93 8.15 -12.85
N GLN A 125 3.42 8.52 -14.04
CA GLN A 125 3.27 7.70 -15.25
C GLN A 125 3.75 6.25 -15.05
N ALA A 126 4.90 6.05 -14.41
CA ALA A 126 5.43 4.72 -14.11
C ALA A 126 4.50 3.89 -13.20
N SER A 127 3.80 4.54 -12.27
CA SER A 127 2.78 3.88 -11.44
C SER A 127 1.53 3.55 -12.25
N GLN A 128 1.12 4.44 -13.16
CA GLN A 128 0.01 4.17 -14.07
C GLN A 128 0.31 2.96 -14.97
N ASP A 129 1.52 2.85 -15.53
CA ASP A 129 1.90 1.72 -16.38
C ASP A 129 1.94 0.40 -15.59
N ARG A 130 2.38 0.42 -14.33
CA ARG A 130 2.29 -0.75 -13.44
C ARG A 130 0.86 -1.16 -13.11
N LEU A 131 -0.03 -0.18 -12.91
CA LEU A 131 -1.45 -0.45 -12.70
C LEU A 131 -2.08 -1.01 -13.96
N ARG A 132 -1.70 -0.47 -15.13
CA ARG A 132 -2.10 -1.00 -16.44
C ARG A 132 -1.65 -2.44 -16.65
N ALA A 133 -0.44 -2.80 -16.24
CA ALA A 133 0.04 -4.17 -16.31
C ALA A 133 -0.72 -5.16 -15.41
N LYS A 134 -1.40 -4.68 -14.36
CA LYS A 134 -2.20 -5.48 -13.42
C LYS A 134 -3.70 -5.45 -13.73
N ARG A 135 -4.10 -4.90 -14.88
CA ARG A 135 -5.51 -4.86 -15.29
C ARG A 135 -6.02 -6.30 -15.50
N PRO A 136 -7.24 -6.62 -15.04
CA PRO A 136 -7.86 -7.92 -15.32
C PRO A 136 -8.11 -8.06 -16.83
N ASP A 137 -7.78 -9.22 -17.39
CA ASP A 137 -8.06 -9.53 -18.79
C ASP A 137 -9.51 -9.99 -18.96
N VAL A 138 -10.39 -9.03 -19.24
CA VAL A 138 -11.83 -9.24 -19.30
C VAL A 138 -12.24 -10.20 -20.43
N LEU A 139 -11.44 -10.33 -21.49
CA LEU A 139 -11.72 -11.28 -22.59
C LEU A 139 -11.41 -12.72 -22.24
N ASN A 140 -10.50 -12.93 -21.29
CA ASN A 140 -10.08 -14.27 -20.88
C ASN A 140 -10.68 -14.71 -19.53
N MET A 141 -11.24 -13.78 -18.74
CA MET A 141 -11.85 -14.06 -17.45
C MET A 141 -13.35 -14.31 -17.54
N THR A 142 -13.85 -15.37 -16.89
CA THR A 142 -15.29 -15.62 -16.72
C THR A 142 -15.95 -14.57 -15.83
N GLY A 143 -17.27 -14.46 -15.86
CA GLY A 143 -18.01 -13.52 -15.01
C GLY A 143 -17.76 -13.73 -13.51
N SER A 144 -17.64 -14.98 -13.06
CA SER A 144 -17.31 -15.30 -11.66
C SER A 144 -15.88 -14.89 -11.28
N GLN A 145 -14.92 -15.05 -12.20
CA GLN A 145 -13.54 -14.59 -12.00
C GLN A 145 -13.48 -13.07 -11.92
N ILE A 146 -14.26 -12.34 -12.72
CA ILE A 146 -14.35 -10.87 -12.64
C ILE A 146 -14.86 -10.44 -11.27
N ARG A 147 -15.92 -11.09 -10.75
CA ARG A 147 -16.44 -10.79 -9.39
C ARG A 147 -15.38 -11.03 -8.32
N MET A 148 -14.67 -12.15 -8.38
CA MET A 148 -13.59 -12.44 -7.45
C MET A 148 -12.46 -11.39 -7.50
N GLU A 149 -12.10 -10.91 -8.70
CA GLU A 149 -11.11 -9.82 -8.81
C GLU A 149 -11.64 -8.47 -8.29
N LEU A 150 -12.92 -8.18 -8.46
CA LEU A 150 -13.56 -7.00 -7.86
C LEU A 150 -13.54 -7.07 -6.33
N ASP A 151 -13.82 -8.23 -5.75
CA ASP A 151 -13.76 -8.44 -4.30
C ASP A 151 -12.33 -8.26 -3.77
N ARG A 152 -11.34 -8.86 -4.45
CA ARG A 152 -9.92 -8.68 -4.12
C ARG A 152 -9.51 -7.22 -4.22
N PHE A 153 -9.99 -6.50 -5.23
CA PHE A 153 -9.73 -5.08 -5.38
C PHE A 153 -10.35 -4.26 -4.24
N GLN A 154 -11.58 -4.57 -3.83
CA GLN A 154 -12.24 -3.90 -2.72
C GLN A 154 -11.51 -4.15 -1.39
N GLN A 155 -11.09 -5.40 -1.13
CA GLN A 155 -10.28 -5.73 0.04
C GLN A 155 -8.95 -4.95 0.06
N ARG A 156 -8.26 -4.86 -1.08
CA ARG A 156 -7.04 -4.06 -1.22
C ARG A 156 -7.29 -2.58 -0.95
N ARG A 157 -8.40 -2.02 -1.40
CA ARG A 157 -8.76 -0.62 -1.12
C ARG A 157 -8.93 -0.36 0.37
N VAL A 158 -9.69 -1.22 1.06
CA VAL A 158 -9.89 -1.10 2.51
C VAL A 158 -8.57 -1.24 3.26
N ALA A 159 -7.73 -2.22 2.90
CA ALA A 159 -6.42 -2.41 3.51
C ALA A 159 -5.50 -1.19 3.31
N ASN A 160 -5.47 -0.64 2.09
CA ASN A 160 -4.70 0.57 1.79
C ASN A 160 -5.20 1.78 2.60
N GLN A 161 -6.51 1.98 2.69
CA GLN A 161 -7.10 3.06 3.49
C GLN A 161 -6.74 2.92 4.97
N GLN A 162 -6.80 1.71 5.52
CA GLN A 162 -6.40 1.44 6.91
C GLN A 162 -4.91 1.70 7.13
N SER A 163 -4.05 1.29 6.19
CA SER A 163 -2.60 1.52 6.28
C SER A 163 -2.26 3.01 6.27
N GLN A 164 -2.97 3.81 5.47
CA GLN A 164 -2.80 5.27 5.43
C GLN A 164 -3.24 5.90 6.75
N ALA A 165 -4.43 5.53 7.25
CA ALA A 165 -4.91 6.03 8.54
C ALA A 165 -3.97 5.66 9.70
N ALA A 166 -3.39 4.45 9.68
CA ALA A 166 -2.41 4.02 10.68
C ALA A 166 -1.10 4.83 10.59
N PHE A 167 -0.61 5.08 9.37
CA PHE A 167 0.56 5.92 9.13
C PHE A 167 0.34 7.36 9.62
N ASP A 168 -0.81 7.95 9.33
CA ASP A 168 -1.14 9.31 9.76
C ASP A 168 -1.20 9.42 11.29
N ARG A 169 -1.80 8.44 11.97
CA ARG A 169 -1.81 8.36 13.44
C ARG A 169 -0.40 8.25 14.00
N ALA A 170 0.44 7.37 13.44
CA ALA A 170 1.82 7.21 13.89
C ALA A 170 2.62 8.52 13.75
N ARG A 171 2.41 9.24 12.63
CA ARG A 171 3.03 10.55 12.40
C ARG A 171 2.54 11.61 13.39
N GLN A 172 1.25 11.61 13.73
CA GLN A 172 0.69 12.50 14.74
C GLN A 172 1.28 12.23 16.13
N THR A 173 1.37 10.98 16.56
CA THR A 173 2.01 10.61 17.84
C THR A 173 3.48 11.02 17.87
N GLN A 174 4.21 10.84 16.77
CA GLN A 174 5.60 11.29 16.66
C GLN A 174 5.73 12.82 16.78
N ASN A 175 4.83 13.57 16.15
CA ASN A 175 4.84 15.02 16.26
C ASN A 175 4.51 15.48 17.69
N GLN A 176 3.58 14.80 18.37
CA GLN A 176 3.25 15.08 19.77
C GLN A 176 4.43 14.82 20.70
N SER A 177 5.18 13.72 20.51
CA SER A 177 6.37 13.44 21.33
C SER A 177 7.50 14.43 21.07
N ILE A 178 7.68 14.88 19.82
CA ILE A 178 8.63 15.96 19.50
C ILE A 178 8.23 17.27 20.17
N GLN A 179 6.93 17.59 20.19
CA GLN A 179 6.43 18.80 20.85
C GLN A 179 6.63 18.74 22.37
N SER A 180 6.33 17.61 23.01
CA SER A 180 6.55 17.45 24.45
C SER A 180 8.03 17.56 24.81
N MET A 181 8.92 16.89 24.06
CA MET A 181 10.37 17.00 24.27
C MET A 181 10.88 18.44 24.13
N ARG A 182 10.34 19.20 23.17
CA ARG A 182 10.70 20.62 23.01
C ARG A 182 10.20 21.47 24.17
N ALA A 183 8.99 21.21 24.68
CA ALA A 183 8.46 21.90 25.85
C ALA A 183 9.33 21.64 27.09
N ASP A 184 9.70 20.38 27.34
CA ASP A 184 10.55 19.98 28.45
C ASP A 184 11.95 20.61 28.36
N GLN A 185 12.54 20.65 27.16
CA GLN A 185 13.83 21.31 26.92
C GLN A 185 13.74 22.82 27.17
N ASN A 186 12.67 23.47 26.73
CA ASN A 186 12.47 24.90 26.97
C ASN A 186 12.30 25.19 28.47
N GLN A 187 11.57 24.34 29.19
CA GLN A 187 11.40 24.47 30.65
C GLN A 187 12.74 24.31 31.39
N ALA A 188 13.50 23.26 31.07
CA ALA A 188 14.81 23.04 31.67
C ALA A 188 15.78 24.21 31.41
N GLN A 189 15.72 24.81 30.22
CA GLN A 189 16.50 26.01 29.91
C GLN A 189 16.06 27.24 30.70
N ALA A 190 14.76 27.42 30.93
CA ALA A 190 14.25 28.50 31.79
C ALA A 190 14.71 28.32 33.24
N ASP A 191 14.58 27.11 33.78
CA ASP A 191 15.00 26.78 35.15
C ASP A 191 16.51 27.01 35.35
N MET A 192 17.34 26.64 34.36
CA MET A 192 18.78 26.91 34.40
C MET A 192 19.11 28.41 34.37
N ARG A 193 18.35 29.23 33.62
CA ARG A 193 18.53 30.68 33.60
C ARG A 193 18.17 31.30 34.94
N ASP A 194 17.09 30.84 35.57
CA ASP A 194 16.65 31.30 36.88
C ASP A 194 17.61 30.88 38.00
N ALA A 195 18.13 29.66 37.97
CA ALA A 195 19.15 29.21 38.91
C ALA A 195 20.43 30.05 38.77
N ARG A 196 20.85 30.36 37.53
CA ARG A 196 22.02 31.19 37.26
C ARG A 196 21.83 32.63 37.72
N SER A 197 20.64 33.21 37.54
CA SER A 197 20.35 34.58 37.98
C SER A 197 20.35 34.69 39.51
N ARG A 198 19.76 33.71 40.22
CA ARG A 198 19.81 33.64 41.69
C ARG A 198 21.24 33.48 42.22
N ALA A 199 22.04 32.62 41.60
CA ALA A 199 23.45 32.45 41.98
C ALA A 199 24.25 33.75 41.80
N ALA A 200 24.02 34.48 40.69
CA ALA A 200 24.67 35.77 40.45
C ALA A 200 24.26 36.84 41.47
N GLN A 201 22.98 36.88 41.86
CA GLN A 201 22.50 37.79 42.91
C GLN A 201 23.16 37.52 44.27
N GLN A 202 23.27 36.25 44.67
CA GLN A 202 23.95 35.88 45.92
C GLN A 202 25.43 36.25 45.90
N GLN A 203 26.10 36.11 44.76
CA GLN A 203 27.50 36.53 44.62
C GLN A 203 27.66 38.04 44.76
N ASN A 204 26.77 38.83 44.16
CA ASN A 204 26.79 40.29 44.31
C ASN A 204 26.52 40.73 45.76
N GLN A 205 25.60 40.07 46.48
CA GLN A 205 25.38 40.34 47.89
C GLN A 205 26.63 40.05 48.72
N ARG A 206 27.31 38.92 48.49
CA ARG A 206 28.58 38.59 49.16
C ARG A 206 29.67 39.61 48.90
N LEU A 207 29.76 40.16 47.69
CA LEU A 207 30.72 41.20 47.35
C LEU A 207 30.43 42.51 48.07
N GLN A 208 29.14 42.88 48.23
CA GLN A 208 28.73 44.05 49.01
C GLN A 208 29.04 43.86 50.51
N ASP A 209 28.73 42.70 51.08
CA ASP A 209 29.05 42.38 52.47
C ASP A 209 30.57 42.37 52.75
N ALA A 210 31.37 41.91 51.79
CA ALA A 210 32.82 41.91 51.88
C ALA A 210 33.41 43.34 51.87
N GLN A 211 32.79 44.30 51.17
CA GLN A 211 33.20 45.70 51.21
C GLN A 211 32.89 46.38 52.55
N LEU A 212 31.85 45.93 53.27
CA LEU A 212 31.47 46.45 54.57
C LEU A 212 32.28 45.83 55.73
N ARG A 213 32.86 44.63 55.56
CA ARG A 213 33.83 44.06 56.51
C ARG A 213 35.21 44.68 56.29
N GLY A 214 35.55 45.69 57.09
CA GLY A 214 36.88 46.31 57.11
C GLY A 214 38.03 45.31 57.35
N PRO A 215 39.28 45.69 57.03
CA PRO A 215 40.46 44.80 56.83
C PRO A 215 40.97 44.04 58.07
N TYR A 216 40.26 44.06 59.19
CA TYR A 216 40.63 43.35 60.42
C TYR A 216 39.62 42.24 60.73
N ALA A 217 39.63 41.17 59.94
CA ALA A 217 38.96 39.93 60.29
C ALA A 217 40.01 38.90 60.76
N PRO A 218 39.89 38.32 61.97
CA PRO A 218 40.88 37.39 62.50
C PRO A 218 40.91 36.11 61.66
N ALA A 219 42.10 35.77 61.18
CA ALA A 219 42.41 34.57 60.44
C ALA A 219 42.23 33.34 61.34
N ASN A 220 41.05 32.72 61.32
CA ASN A 220 40.84 31.46 62.01
C ASN A 220 41.19 30.29 61.08
N GLN A 221 42.42 29.82 61.25
CA GLN A 221 42.92 28.56 60.72
C GLN A 221 42.12 27.39 61.33
N MET A 222 41.72 26.41 60.52
CA MET A 222 42.02 24.97 60.73
C MET A 222 41.12 24.07 59.86
N ARG A 223 41.72 22.93 59.44
CA ARG A 223 41.11 21.68 58.92
C ARG A 223 40.88 21.60 57.40
N SER A 224 41.35 20.60 56.64
CA SER A 224 42.41 19.58 56.74
C SER A 224 42.66 19.13 55.29
N PRO A 225 43.91 18.90 54.84
CA PRO A 225 44.21 18.59 53.43
C PRO A 225 44.14 17.09 53.05
N TRP A 226 43.70 16.20 53.96
CA TRP A 226 43.66 14.76 53.71
C TRP A 226 42.44 14.10 54.37
N GLY A 227 41.51 13.61 53.55
CA GLY A 227 40.33 12.83 53.94
C GLY A 227 39.18 13.15 53.00
N GLY A 228 38.79 12.36 52.00
CA GLY A 228 38.91 10.92 51.83
C GLY A 228 37.50 10.37 51.67
N GLY A 229 37.17 9.88 50.47
CA GLY A 229 36.07 8.92 50.31
C GLY A 229 34.95 9.31 49.33
N LEU A 230 35.11 8.86 48.08
CA LEU A 230 34.05 8.31 47.21
C LEU A 230 32.98 9.30 46.72
N ASP A 231 33.33 10.04 45.67
CA ASP A 231 32.37 10.69 44.78
C ASP A 231 31.51 9.61 44.07
N GLY A 232 30.36 9.28 44.65
CA GLY A 232 29.35 8.35 44.12
C GLY A 232 28.67 8.86 42.86
N ARG A 233 29.44 9.13 41.80
CA ARG A 233 28.93 9.52 40.48
C ARG A 233 28.71 8.25 39.65
N PRO A 234 27.46 7.87 39.34
CA PRO A 234 27.21 6.78 38.40
C PRO A 234 27.82 7.13 37.04
N LEU A 235 28.71 6.26 36.54
CA LEU A 235 29.27 6.32 35.20
C LEU A 235 28.17 6.04 34.19
N TYR A 236 27.65 7.07 33.54
CA TYR A 236 26.78 6.91 32.38
C TYR A 236 27.64 6.79 31.11
N THR A 237 27.49 5.69 30.38
CA THR A 237 27.97 5.57 28.99
C THR A 237 26.78 5.84 28.06
N VAL A 238 26.92 6.83 27.18
CA VAL A 238 25.92 7.14 26.14
C VAL A 238 26.28 6.34 24.89
N GLY A 239 25.42 5.43 24.46
CA GLY A 239 25.60 4.65 23.24
C GLY A 239 25.43 5.50 21.96
N PRO A 240 25.74 4.96 20.76
CA PRO A 240 25.76 5.70 19.49
C PRO A 240 24.40 6.25 19.01
N TRP A 241 23.32 6.03 19.76
CA TRP A 241 21.96 6.52 19.47
C TRP A 241 21.39 7.45 20.56
N GLY A 242 22.21 7.91 21.52
CA GLY A 242 21.79 8.92 22.50
C GLY A 242 20.77 8.49 23.56
N ALA A 243 20.38 7.21 23.61
CA ALA A 243 19.53 6.68 24.67
C ALA A 243 20.37 6.30 25.92
N PRO A 244 19.97 6.73 27.14
CA PRO A 244 20.63 6.29 28.36
C PRO A 244 20.35 4.79 28.58
N ILE A 245 21.40 3.96 28.55
CA ILE A 245 21.30 2.52 28.82
C ILE A 245 21.44 2.32 30.33
N HIS A 246 20.36 1.91 30.99
CA HIS A 246 20.39 1.53 32.40
C HIS A 246 20.84 0.07 32.51
N PHE A 247 22.07 -0.18 32.97
CA PHE A 247 22.50 -1.53 33.34
C PHE A 247 21.88 -1.87 34.70
N ASN A 248 20.93 -2.80 34.74
CA ASN A 248 20.40 -3.34 35.99
C ASN A 248 21.11 -4.67 36.28
N PRO A 249 22.07 -4.73 37.22
CA PRO A 249 22.90 -5.92 37.43
C PRO A 249 22.20 -7.08 38.20
N LEU A 250 20.87 -7.10 38.28
CA LEU A 250 20.14 -8.01 39.19
C LEU A 250 19.53 -9.28 38.56
N TYR A 251 19.91 -9.68 37.35
CA TYR A 251 19.48 -10.97 36.79
C TYR A 251 20.67 -11.79 36.28
N GLY A 252 21.35 -12.42 37.24
CA GLY A 252 22.28 -13.53 37.02
C GLY A 252 21.88 -14.69 37.91
N GLY A 253 20.89 -15.47 37.49
CA GLY A 253 20.51 -16.74 38.10
C GLY A 253 20.64 -17.82 37.04
N TRP A 254 21.59 -18.73 37.28
CA TRP A 254 21.77 -20.00 36.57
C TRP A 254 20.61 -20.96 36.84
#